data_AF-X0SJI4-F1
#
_entry.id   AF-X0SJI4-F1
#
_cell.length_a   1.000
_cell.length_b   1.000
_cell.length_c   1.000
_cell.angle_alpha   90.00
_cell.angle_beta   90.00
_cell.angle_gamma   90.00
#
_symmetry.space_group_name_H-M   'P 1'
#
loop_
_entity.id
_entity.type
_entity.pdbx_description
1 polymer ?
#
loop_
_entity_poly.entity_id
_entity_poly.type
_entity_poly.pdbx_seq_one_letter_code
_entity_poly.pdbx_strand_id
1 'polypeptide(L)' 'MSFNIAVAGKGGSGKTSVAGLVIRYLRKNGVGPILAIDADPNANLGESLGLQVEQTVGLAL' A
#
# COMPACT_ATOMS: atom_id res chain seq x y z
N MET A 1 -4.20 -5.41 -20.54
CA MET A 1 -4.62 -4.12 -19.97
C MET A 1 -4.57 -4.22 -18.46
N SER A 2 -4.07 -3.19 -17.76
CA SER A 2 -4.08 -3.15 -16.30
C SER A 2 -5.40 -2.57 -15.78
N PHE A 3 -5.82 -3.01 -14.59
CA PHE A 3 -6.95 -2.43 -13.86
C PHE A 3 -6.41 -1.50 -12.78
N ASN A 4 -6.82 -0.23 -12.80
CA ASN A 4 -6.28 0.80 -11.89
C ASN A 4 -7.33 1.19 -10.84
N ILE A 5 -6.93 1.21 -9.57
CA ILE A 5 -7.79 1.59 -8.43
C ILE A 5 -7.14 2.78 -7.72
N ALA A 6 -7.88 3.87 -7.56
CA ALA A 6 -7.45 5.04 -6.79
C ALA A 6 -8.31 5.19 -5.52
N VAL A 7 -7.67 5.40 -4.38
CA VAL A 7 -8.35 5.58 -3.08
C VAL A 7 -8.07 6.99 -2.56
N ALA A 8 -9.11 7.80 -2.44
CA ALA A 8 -9.02 9.20 -2.00
C ALA A 8 -10.04 9.50 -0.89
N GLY A 9 -9.83 10.60 -0.15
CA GLY A 9 -10.63 10.93 1.03
C GLY A 9 -9.89 11.82 2.04
N LYS A 10 -10.64 12.35 3.02
CA LYS A 10 -10.11 13.25 4.06
C LYS A 10 -9.06 12.57 4.95
N GLY A 11 -8.28 13.36 5.69
CA GLY A 11 -7.39 12.84 6.73
C GLY A 11 -8.19 12.01 7.75
N GLY A 12 -7.70 10.84 8.13
CA GLY A 12 -8.37 9.94 9.08
C GLY A 12 -9.58 9.15 8.53
N SER A 13 -9.94 9.26 7.25
CA SER A 13 -11.10 8.56 6.68
C SER A 13 -10.87 7.05 6.39
N GLY A 14 -9.78 6.47 6.87
CA GLY A 14 -9.48 5.03 6.71
C GLY A 14 -8.96 4.60 5.33
N LYS A 15 -8.47 5.52 4.49
CA LYS A 15 -7.99 5.24 3.12
C LYS A 15 -6.96 4.10 3.07
N THR A 16 -5.90 4.20 3.87
CA THR A 16 -4.82 3.22 3.92
C THR A 16 -5.33 1.84 4.34
N SER A 17 -6.24 1.81 5.32
CA SER A 17 -6.87 0.56 5.78
C SER A 17 -7.68 -0.10 4.66
N VAL A 18 -8.49 0.67 3.94
CA VAL A 18 -9.28 0.16 2.81
C VAL A 18 -8.36 -0.31 1.68
N ALA A 19 -7.32 0.47 1.32
CA ALA A 19 -6.35 0.09 0.32
C ALA A 19 -5.64 -1.24 0.69
N GLY A 20 -5.22 -1.40 1.94
CA GLY A 20 -4.64 -2.64 2.45
C GLY A 20 -5.59 -3.84 2.36
N LEU A 21 -6.86 -3.66 2.71
CA LEU A 21 -7.89 -4.72 2.59
C LEU A 21 -8.13 -5.12 1.13
N VAL A 22 -8.22 -4.16 0.22
CA VAL A 22 -8.37 -4.42 -1.23
C VAL A 22 -7.18 -5.21 -1.75
N ILE A 23 -5.96 -4.78 -1.44
CA ILE A 23 -4.74 -5.47 -1.86
C ILE A 23 -4.71 -6.91 -1.32
N ARG A 24 -5.02 -7.11 -0.03
CA ARG A 24 -5.09 -8.45 0.59
C ARG A 24 -6.14 -9.33 -0.09
N TYR A 25 -7.30 -8.78 -0.41
CA TYR A 25 -8.37 -9.49 -1.12
C TYR A 25 -7.94 -9.90 -2.52
N LEU A 26 -7.38 -8.97 -3.31
CA LEU A 26 -6.91 -9.25 -4.67
C LEU A 26 -5.80 -10.31 -4.64
N ARG A 27 -4.81 -10.17 -3.74
CA ARG A 27 -3.74 -11.16 -3.57
C ARG A 27 -4.31 -12.55 -3.24
N LYS A 28 -5.28 -12.64 -2.32
CA LYS A 28 -5.91 -13.90 -1.92
C LYS A 28 -6.64 -14.58 -3.08
N ASN A 29 -7.22 -13.81 -4.00
CA ASN A 29 -7.99 -14.34 -5.14
C ASN A 29 -7.15 -14.55 -6.41
N GLY A 30 -5.82 -14.37 -6.35
CA GLY A 30 -4.93 -14.68 -7.48
C GLY A 30 -5.17 -13.84 -8.73
N VAL A 31 -5.64 -12.59 -8.59
CA VAL A 31 -6.02 -11.73 -9.74
C VAL A 31 -4.82 -11.25 -10.58
N GLY A 32 -3.61 -11.71 -10.25
CA GLY A 32 -2.36 -11.38 -10.92
C GLY A 32 -1.43 -10.49 -10.09
N PRO A 33 -0.37 -9.96 -10.70
CA PRO A 33 0.56 -9.06 -10.03
C PRO A 33 -0.12 -7.74 -9.66
N ILE A 34 0.24 -7.20 -8.49
CA ILE A 34 -0.33 -5.96 -7.92
C ILE A 34 0.82 -4.96 -7.73
N LEU A 35 0.68 -3.77 -8.31
CA LEU A 35 1.52 -2.63 -8.01
C LEU A 35 0.77 -1.69 -7.06
N ALA A 36 1.24 -1.60 -5.82
CA ALA A 36 0.70 -0.68 -4.81
C ALA A 36 1.56 0.59 -4.77
N ILE A 37 0.92 1.76 -4.87
CA ILE A 37 1.57 3.06 -4.80
C ILE A 37 0.97 3.82 -3.63
N ASP A 38 1.79 4.17 -2.64
CA ASP A 38 1.40 5.05 -1.54
C ASP A 38 1.84 6.48 -1.89
N ALA A 39 0.86 7.38 -1.99
CA ALA A 39 1.09 8.80 -2.24
C ALA A 39 0.82 9.66 -0.98
N ASP A 40 0.62 9.02 0.18
CA ASP A 40 0.52 9.72 1.45
C ASP A 40 1.94 10.04 1.98
N PRO A 41 2.23 11.28 2.41
CA PRO A 41 3.52 11.62 3.01
C PRO A 41 3.82 10.83 4.28
N ASN A 42 2.79 10.33 4.98
CA ASN A 42 2.96 9.37 6.06
C ASN A 42 2.83 7.96 5.46
N ALA A 43 3.97 7.37 5.09
CA ALA A 43 4.07 6.10 4.38
C ALA A 43 3.63 4.90 5.25
N ASN A 44 2.32 4.72 5.40
CA ASN A 44 1.73 3.70 6.28
C ASN A 44 1.27 2.45 5.50
N LEU A 45 1.13 2.52 4.17
CA LEU A 45 0.59 1.39 3.40
C LEU A 45 1.54 0.19 3.44
N GLY A 46 2.85 0.41 3.24
CA GLY A 46 3.83 -0.67 3.24
C GLY A 46 3.87 -1.43 4.56
N GLU A 47 3.94 -0.71 5.68
CA GLU A 47 3.88 -1.27 7.03
C GLU A 47 2.55 -2.03 7.26
N SER A 48 1.42 -1.48 6.82
CA SER A 48 0.10 -2.14 6.94
C SER A 48 0.00 -3.46 6.15
N LEU A 49 0.83 -3.62 5.11
CA LEU A 49 0.97 -4.85 4.33
C LEU A 49 2.00 -5.81 4.92
N GLY A 50 2.71 -5.42 5.98
CA GLY A 50 3.72 -6.23 6.66
C GLY A 50 5.13 -6.08 6.06
N LEU A 51 5.41 -5.02 5.29
CA LEU A 51 6.76 -4.73 4.86
C LEU A 51 7.59 -4.26 6.06
N GLN A 52 8.79 -4.82 6.19
CA GLN A 52 9.79 -4.35 7.15
C GLN A 52 10.82 -3.51 6.40
N VAL A 53 11.12 -2.33 6.94
CA VAL A 53 12.16 -1.46 6.38
C VAL A 53 13.50 -1.90 6.96
N GLU A 54 14.27 -2.64 6.16
CA GLU A 54 15.59 -3.16 6.58
C GLU A 54 16.69 -2.11 6.48
N GLN A 55 16.59 -1.21 5.49
CA GLN A 55 17.58 -0.18 5.23
C GLN A 55 16.91 1.08 4.72
N THR A 56 17.41 2.24 5.17
CA THR A 56 17.08 3.54 4.60
C THR A 56 18.33 4.16 4.00
N VAL A 57 18.16 5.17 3.16
CA VAL A 57 19.30 5.92 2.58
C VAL A 57 20.20 6.51 3.68
N GLY A 58 19.64 6.94 4.80
CA GLY A 58 20.41 7.48 5.93
C GLY A 58 21.17 6.42 6.75
N LEU A 59 20.86 5.13 6.55
CA LEU A 59 21.53 4.02 7.22
C LEU A 59 22.64 3.39 6.37
N ALA A 60 22.81 3.83 5.12
CA ALA A 60 23.91 3.41 4.27
C ALA A 60 25.22 4.04 4.77
N LEU A 61 25.94 3.32 5.61
CA LEU A 61 27.37 3.53 5.91
C LEU A 61 28.23 2.77 4.91
#